data_AF-A0A3M0CEN2-F1
#
_entry.id   AF-A0A3M0CEN2-F1
#
_cell.length_a   1.000
_cell.length_b   1.000
_cell.length_c   1.000
_cell.angle_alpha   90.00
_cell.angle_beta   90.00
_cell.angle_gamma   90.00
#
_symmetry.space_group_name_H-M   'P 1'
#
loop_
_entity.id
_entity.type
_entity.pdbx_description
1 polymer ?
#
loop_
_entity_poly.entity_id
_entity_poly.type
_entity_poly.pdbx_seq_one_letter_code
_entity_poly.pdbx_strand_id
1 'polypeptide(L)'
;MTVSQQSGRPADEFSLSFDRIIGRIGAPIFILDADHEVVLWNGGMEALTGSSEADARAADSVGEAWYQDGRRAKTLADKVLEAPEDAHREFDVDRIDDGDHPEYRDRSTFTDARGDTRHIEFSASPLYENGELAGVVELVKDRTEDVRRRQRVEDLVEEVTATMHAIQRGELGARANFDADEYVDEELLTVVDSLNEMGATLDGLVADVDEQTRELREITQEVADSATKMEEIADEQADRTEEVAGEVSNLSATIEEVASTADSVADTSRQARDHAEGGREVSAEARDVMSSVRTSSQEVRSDVDDLSDTVDEIDEVIEVINDIADQTNLLALNANIEAARADRDSDGFAVVANEIKSLAQQAQDQAGEIESMIVDVQQRTDQTVDSLETTEDQIDDGVAEVEAGMQKLDEIVEAVGEAVAGIQEVSTATDEQAASAEEIAAMVDDARDRADRVAEEVRQVAQAAQRQTEKVEEIERSVGQLRGDSS
;
A
#
# COMPACT_ATOMS: atom_id res chain seq x y z
N MET A 1 97.46 29.94 5.53
CA MET A 1 98.25 29.31 6.61
C MET A 1 98.07 27.82 6.44
N THR A 2 98.96 27.19 5.67
CA THR A 2 100.11 26.40 6.13
C THR A 2 99.67 25.06 6.69
N VAL A 3 99.77 24.05 5.82
CA VAL A 3 99.78 22.63 6.16
C VAL A 3 100.94 22.41 7.15
N SER A 4 100.62 22.11 8.40
CA SER A 4 101.58 21.55 9.35
C SER A 4 101.56 20.03 9.19
N GLN A 5 102.58 19.50 8.53
CA GLN A 5 103.02 18.13 8.69
C GLN A 5 103.30 17.89 10.18
N GLN A 6 102.53 17.03 10.83
CA GLN A 6 102.98 16.38 12.04
C GLN A 6 103.64 15.06 11.63
N SER A 7 104.95 15.08 11.75
CA SER A 7 105.86 13.96 11.55
C SER A 7 105.42 12.74 12.35
N GLY A 8 105.43 11.58 11.69
CA GLY A 8 105.21 10.29 12.31
C GLY A 8 106.22 10.04 13.43
N ARG A 9 105.71 9.60 14.58
CA ARG A 9 106.53 8.94 15.59
C ARG A 9 107.06 7.62 14.98
N PRO A 10 108.35 7.29 15.14
CA PRO A 10 108.85 5.96 14.80
C PRO A 10 108.15 4.93 15.70
N ALA A 11 107.72 3.81 15.13
CA ALA A 11 107.03 2.71 15.81
C ALA A 11 107.95 1.88 16.74
N ASP A 12 109.16 2.36 17.04
CA ASP A 12 110.19 1.61 17.78
C ASP A 12 110.10 1.71 19.31
N GLU A 13 109.04 2.28 19.88
CA GLU A 13 108.79 2.23 21.34
C GLU A 13 107.28 2.13 21.64
N PHE A 14 106.65 1.04 21.19
CA PHE A 14 105.41 0.53 21.76
C PHE A 14 105.74 -0.68 22.65
N SER A 15 106.27 -0.46 23.87
CA SER A 15 106.65 -1.56 24.78
C SER A 15 105.45 -2.14 25.54
N LEU A 16 104.42 -2.58 24.82
CA LEU A 16 103.41 -3.46 25.39
C LEU A 16 103.79 -4.89 25.00
N SER A 17 103.99 -5.76 26.00
CA SER A 17 104.17 -7.18 25.73
C SER A 17 102.90 -7.73 25.07
N PHE A 18 103.07 -8.70 24.19
CA PHE A 18 101.99 -9.38 23.49
C PHE A 18 100.90 -9.87 24.46
N ASP A 19 101.31 -10.39 25.63
CA ASP A 19 100.41 -10.83 26.70
C ASP A 19 99.50 -9.71 27.24
N ARG A 20 99.98 -8.47 27.30
CA ARG A 20 99.17 -7.33 27.77
C ARG A 20 98.11 -6.89 26.77
N ILE A 21 98.34 -7.11 25.47
CA ILE A 21 97.39 -6.74 24.42
C ILE A 21 96.28 -7.78 24.37
N ILE A 22 96.62 -9.06 24.26
CA ILE A 22 95.63 -10.14 24.20
C ILE A 22 94.87 -10.28 25.52
N GLY A 23 95.52 -10.04 26.67
CA GLY A 23 94.87 -10.01 27.98
C GLY A 23 93.84 -8.89 28.16
N ARG A 24 93.82 -7.86 27.29
CA ARG A 24 92.79 -6.80 27.25
C ARG A 24 91.64 -7.11 26.30
N ILE A 25 91.77 -8.12 25.44
CA ILE A 25 90.71 -8.58 24.55
C ILE A 25 89.75 -9.44 25.38
N GLY A 26 88.48 -9.04 25.45
CA GLY A 26 87.46 -9.77 26.21
C GLY A 26 87.00 -11.08 25.53
N ALA A 27 87.34 -11.27 24.26
CA ALA A 27 87.07 -12.52 23.57
C ALA A 27 88.04 -13.63 24.05
N PRO A 28 87.56 -14.86 24.31
CA PRO A 28 88.41 -15.98 24.68
C PRO A 28 89.43 -16.31 23.58
N ILE A 29 90.72 -16.21 23.91
CA ILE A 29 91.84 -16.47 23.01
C ILE A 29 92.91 -17.27 23.77
N PHE A 30 93.44 -18.31 23.13
CA PHE A 30 94.63 -19.02 23.59
C PHE A 30 95.60 -19.30 22.44
N ILE A 31 96.86 -19.59 22.79
CA ILE A 31 97.91 -19.93 21.83
C ILE A 31 98.63 -21.18 22.30
N LEU A 32 98.83 -22.10 21.37
CA LEU A 32 99.72 -23.25 21.53
C LEU A 32 101.03 -22.99 20.78
N ASP A 33 102.16 -23.39 21.34
CA ASP A 33 103.41 -23.48 20.56
C ASP A 33 103.48 -24.77 19.75
N ALA A 34 104.59 -24.94 19.01
CA ALA A 34 104.85 -26.12 18.20
C ALA A 34 104.93 -27.44 18.99
N ASP A 35 105.11 -27.39 20.32
CA ASP A 35 105.19 -28.55 21.20
C ASP A 35 103.83 -28.88 21.86
N HIS A 36 102.74 -28.24 21.41
CA HIS A 36 101.38 -28.33 21.99
C HIS A 36 101.25 -27.74 23.41
N GLU A 37 102.19 -26.91 23.84
CA GLU A 37 102.14 -26.26 25.15
C GLU A 37 101.38 -24.93 25.09
N VAL A 38 100.60 -24.64 26.13
CA VAL A 38 99.83 -23.38 26.22
C VAL A 38 100.78 -22.21 26.51
N VAL A 39 101.02 -21.39 25.49
CA VAL A 39 101.86 -20.19 25.61
C VAL A 39 101.08 -19.03 26.20
N LEU A 40 99.80 -18.94 25.85
CA LEU A 40 98.91 -17.87 26.28
C LEU A 40 97.51 -18.40 26.52
N TRP A 41 96.90 -17.96 27.61
CA TRP A 41 95.50 -18.22 27.95
C TRP A 41 94.90 -16.95 28.56
N ASN A 42 94.08 -16.23 27.79
CA ASN A 42 93.63 -14.91 28.24
C ASN A 42 92.46 -14.96 29.25
N GLY A 43 92.11 -13.81 29.84
CA GLY A 43 91.01 -13.74 30.80
C GLY A 43 89.64 -14.10 30.22
N GLY A 44 89.46 -14.02 28.89
CA GLY A 44 88.25 -14.51 28.22
C GLY A 44 88.13 -16.03 28.28
N MET A 45 89.26 -16.75 28.17
CA MET A 45 89.32 -18.21 28.31
C MET A 45 89.03 -18.67 29.73
N GLU A 46 89.59 -17.99 30.74
CA GLU A 46 89.30 -18.24 32.16
C GLU A 46 87.84 -17.92 32.54
N ALA A 47 87.21 -16.95 31.86
CA ALA A 47 85.80 -16.66 32.06
C ALA A 47 84.86 -17.68 31.39
N LEU A 48 85.28 -18.26 30.26
CA LEU A 48 84.49 -19.22 29.49
C LEU A 48 84.58 -20.64 30.06
N THR A 49 85.80 -21.11 30.26
CA THR A 49 86.15 -22.36 30.92
C THR A 49 86.66 -21.94 32.30
N GLY A 50 86.20 -22.39 33.45
CA GLY A 50 86.69 -21.84 34.74
C GLY A 50 88.17 -22.10 35.11
N SER A 51 89.05 -22.36 34.14
CA SER A 51 90.46 -22.73 34.27
C SER A 51 91.35 -21.49 34.12
N SER A 52 92.21 -21.22 35.10
CA SER A 52 93.19 -20.15 34.99
C SER A 52 94.30 -20.52 33.99
N GLU A 53 95.08 -19.54 33.52
CA GLU A 53 96.24 -19.81 32.66
C GLU A 53 97.23 -20.81 33.31
N ALA A 54 97.39 -20.75 34.64
CA ALA A 54 98.24 -21.68 35.37
C ALA A 54 97.68 -23.11 35.37
N ASP A 55 96.36 -23.25 35.44
CA ASP A 55 95.69 -24.56 35.37
C ASP A 55 95.76 -25.13 33.94
N ALA A 56 95.59 -24.27 32.93
CA ALA A 56 95.68 -24.67 31.52
C ALA A 56 97.08 -25.17 31.14
N ARG A 57 98.13 -24.54 31.66
CA ARG A 57 99.53 -24.99 31.50
C ARG A 57 99.88 -26.23 32.33
N ALA A 58 99.12 -26.52 33.38
CA ALA A 58 99.35 -27.68 34.24
C ALA A 58 98.58 -28.94 33.81
N ALA A 59 97.65 -28.79 32.85
CA ALA A 59 96.88 -29.89 32.30
C ALA A 59 97.75 -30.79 31.38
N ASP A 60 97.40 -32.07 31.27
CA ASP A 60 98.15 -33.01 30.39
C ASP A 60 97.92 -32.69 28.90
N SER A 61 96.90 -31.89 28.58
CA SER A 61 96.62 -31.37 27.24
C SER A 61 95.72 -30.14 27.34
N VAL A 62 95.79 -29.23 26.35
CA VAL A 62 94.89 -28.07 26.31
C VAL A 62 93.42 -28.48 26.22
N GLY A 63 93.12 -29.63 25.60
CA GLY A 63 91.78 -30.21 25.56
C GLY A 63 91.20 -30.52 26.95
N GLU A 64 92.04 -30.89 27.92
CA GLU A 64 91.63 -31.13 29.32
C GLU A 64 91.38 -29.84 30.09
N ALA A 65 92.15 -28.78 29.79
CA ALA A 65 91.90 -27.43 30.30
C ALA A 65 90.63 -26.79 29.73
N TRP A 66 90.30 -27.16 28.49
CA TRP A 66 89.19 -26.64 27.70
C TRP A 66 87.86 -27.35 27.99
N TYR A 67 87.82 -28.68 27.92
CA TYR A 67 86.58 -29.46 28.08
C TYR A 67 86.40 -29.97 29.52
N GLN A 68 85.54 -29.31 30.29
CA GLN A 68 85.25 -29.69 31.69
C GLN A 68 84.47 -31.00 31.87
N ASP A 69 83.94 -31.58 30.78
CA ASP A 69 83.24 -32.88 30.76
C ASP A 69 84.19 -34.10 30.74
N GLY A 70 85.51 -33.91 30.87
CA GLY A 70 86.50 -34.99 30.82
C GLY A 70 86.76 -35.55 29.41
N ARG A 71 86.27 -34.87 28.36
CA ARG A 71 86.57 -35.22 26.97
C ARG A 71 87.99 -34.76 26.62
N ARG A 72 88.88 -35.71 26.30
CA ARG A 72 90.24 -35.44 25.79
C ARG A 72 90.24 -35.24 24.28
N ALA A 73 89.36 -34.37 23.79
CA ALA A 73 89.30 -34.06 22.37
C ALA A 73 90.36 -33.00 22.03
N LYS A 74 90.98 -33.14 20.87
CA LYS A 74 91.90 -32.14 20.31
C LYS A 74 91.14 -30.84 20.06
N THR A 75 91.72 -29.72 20.47
CA THR A 75 91.21 -28.39 20.13
C THR A 75 91.38 -28.11 18.63
N LEU A 76 90.79 -27.04 18.11
CA LEU A 76 91.02 -26.67 16.71
C LEU A 76 92.49 -26.29 16.50
N ALA A 77 93.11 -25.63 17.48
CA ALA A 77 94.53 -25.33 17.51
C ALA A 77 95.39 -26.59 17.43
N ASP A 78 95.06 -27.65 18.18
CA ASP A 78 95.77 -28.94 18.09
C ASP A 78 95.68 -29.56 16.69
N LYS A 79 94.50 -29.52 16.07
CA LYS A 79 94.29 -30.04 14.70
C LYS A 79 95.09 -29.23 13.67
N VAL A 80 95.15 -27.91 13.83
CA VAL A 80 95.90 -27.01 12.94
C VAL A 80 97.41 -27.11 13.18
N LEU A 81 97.88 -27.39 14.40
CA LEU A 81 99.29 -27.68 14.66
C LEU A 81 99.76 -28.94 13.93
N GLU A 82 98.94 -29.99 13.91
CA GLU A 82 99.28 -31.26 13.25
C GLU A 82 99.26 -31.16 11.71
N ALA A 83 98.35 -30.36 11.16
CA ALA A 83 98.18 -30.18 9.73
C ALA A 83 97.99 -28.71 9.36
N PRO A 84 99.03 -27.86 9.47
CA PRO A 84 98.89 -26.40 9.35
C PRO A 84 98.41 -25.93 7.97
N GLU A 85 98.67 -26.69 6.90
CA GLU A 85 98.20 -26.39 5.54
C GLU A 85 97.00 -27.25 5.09
N ASP A 86 96.69 -28.34 5.80
CA ASP A 86 95.75 -29.37 5.34
C ASP A 86 94.68 -29.77 6.38
N ALA A 87 94.55 -29.05 7.50
CA ALA A 87 93.61 -29.40 8.58
C ALA A 87 92.15 -29.59 8.09
N HIS A 88 91.70 -28.79 7.13
CA HIS A 88 90.38 -28.95 6.50
C HIS A 88 90.13 -30.30 5.83
N ARG A 89 91.18 -30.97 5.34
CA ARG A 89 91.08 -32.31 4.72
C ARG A 89 91.18 -33.42 5.75
N GLU A 90 92.03 -33.23 6.77
CA GLU A 90 92.31 -34.27 7.77
C GLU A 90 91.27 -34.33 8.89
N PHE A 91 90.71 -33.18 9.26
CA PHE A 91 89.85 -33.05 10.43
C PHE A 91 88.46 -32.48 10.13
N ASP A 92 88.12 -32.32 8.84
CA ASP A 92 86.81 -31.83 8.35
C ASP A 92 86.41 -30.48 8.98
N VAL A 93 87.35 -29.52 8.93
CA VAL A 93 87.17 -28.15 9.43
C VAL A 93 87.13 -27.16 8.27
N ASP A 94 86.42 -26.05 8.43
CA ASP A 94 86.31 -25.05 7.36
C ASP A 94 87.65 -24.32 7.18
N ARG A 95 88.18 -24.20 5.96
CA ARG A 95 89.36 -23.38 5.63
C ARG A 95 88.94 -22.07 4.99
N ILE A 96 89.56 -20.99 5.44
CA ILE A 96 89.33 -19.62 4.98
C ILE A 96 90.68 -19.02 4.61
N ASP A 97 90.89 -18.80 3.32
CA ASP A 97 92.10 -18.19 2.77
C ASP A 97 91.92 -16.67 2.68
N ASP A 98 91.86 -15.99 3.83
CA ASP A 98 91.76 -14.53 3.94
C ASP A 98 92.99 -13.96 4.65
N GLY A 99 94.13 -13.92 3.94
CA GLY A 99 95.41 -13.43 4.45
C GLY A 99 96.62 -14.18 3.91
N ASP A 100 97.80 -13.90 4.48
CA ASP A 100 99.07 -14.57 4.12
C ASP A 100 99.12 -16.05 4.59
N HIS A 101 98.25 -16.44 5.52
CA HIS A 101 98.15 -17.80 6.07
C HIS A 101 96.67 -18.22 6.19
N PRO A 102 96.35 -19.52 6.05
CA PRO A 102 94.98 -20.02 6.14
C PRO A 102 94.44 -19.91 7.57
N GLU A 103 93.20 -19.43 7.72
CA GLU A 103 92.42 -19.52 8.95
C GLU A 103 91.51 -20.75 8.86
N TYR A 104 91.38 -21.50 9.95
CA TYR A 104 90.45 -22.63 10.04
C TYR A 104 89.33 -22.30 11.01
N ARG A 105 88.09 -22.71 10.70
CA ARG A 105 86.94 -22.54 11.59
C ARG A 105 86.24 -23.87 11.84
N ASP A 106 85.68 -23.99 13.03
CA ASP A 106 84.86 -25.13 13.43
C ASP A 106 83.73 -24.59 14.33
N ARG A 107 82.64 -25.35 14.51
CA ARG A 107 81.52 -24.97 15.36
C ARG A 107 81.15 -26.11 16.29
N SER A 108 80.95 -25.80 17.55
CA SER A 108 80.48 -26.78 18.53
C SER A 108 79.57 -26.14 19.57
N THR A 109 78.89 -26.98 20.32
CA THR A 109 78.33 -26.59 21.61
C THR A 109 79.35 -26.85 22.73
N PHE A 110 79.36 -25.98 23.71
CA PHE A 110 80.22 -26.04 24.87
C PHE A 110 79.40 -25.76 26.13
N THR A 111 79.66 -26.48 27.22
CA THR A 111 79.04 -26.18 28.51
C THR A 111 79.98 -25.28 29.28
N ASP A 112 79.57 -24.05 29.57
CA ASP A 112 80.41 -23.12 30.32
C ASP A 112 80.52 -23.48 31.80
N ALA A 113 81.39 -22.76 32.52
CA ALA A 113 81.63 -22.97 33.96
C ALA A 113 80.36 -22.80 34.83
N ARG A 114 79.29 -22.21 34.30
CA ARG A 114 78.00 -22.04 34.98
C ARG A 114 77.00 -23.16 34.66
N GLY A 115 77.36 -24.09 33.76
CA GLY A 115 76.51 -25.18 33.30
C GLY A 115 75.61 -24.80 32.12
N ASP A 116 75.78 -23.61 31.54
CA ASP A 116 74.98 -23.17 30.40
C ASP A 116 75.53 -23.75 29.10
N THR A 117 74.66 -24.27 28.24
CA THR A 117 75.04 -24.63 26.87
C THR A 117 75.26 -23.36 26.05
N ARG A 118 76.49 -23.18 25.59
CA ARG A 118 76.95 -22.14 24.69
C ARG A 118 77.11 -22.70 23.28
N HIS A 119 76.70 -21.93 22.29
CA HIS A 119 77.04 -22.19 20.89
C HIS A 119 78.28 -21.38 20.54
N ILE A 120 79.37 -22.04 20.19
CA ILE A 120 80.65 -21.37 19.93
C ILE A 120 81.17 -21.67 18.53
N GLU A 121 81.83 -20.69 17.96
CA GLU A 121 82.58 -20.80 16.71
C GLU A 121 84.05 -20.61 17.03
N PHE A 122 84.86 -21.59 16.65
CA PHE A 122 86.30 -21.58 16.80
C PHE A 122 86.93 -21.01 15.54
N SER A 123 88.03 -20.29 15.70
CA SER A 123 88.82 -19.77 14.60
C SER A 123 90.29 -19.91 14.96
N ALA A 124 91.02 -20.77 14.25
CA ALA A 124 92.41 -21.07 14.51
C ALA A 124 93.30 -20.70 13.31
N SER A 125 94.38 -19.98 13.56
CA SER A 125 95.35 -19.58 12.53
C SER A 125 96.77 -19.97 12.93
N PRO A 126 97.54 -20.62 12.04
CA PRO A 126 98.94 -20.95 12.30
C PRO A 126 99.81 -19.68 12.31
N LEU A 127 100.75 -19.64 13.25
CA LEU A 127 101.72 -18.58 13.43
C LEU A 127 103.09 -19.10 12.98
N TYR A 128 103.78 -18.33 12.13
CA TYR A 128 105.10 -18.69 11.63
C TYR A 128 106.14 -17.68 12.09
N GLU A 129 107.29 -18.16 12.55
CA GLU A 129 108.47 -17.35 12.85
C GLU A 129 109.63 -17.82 11.95
N ASN A 130 110.19 -16.91 11.14
CA ASN A 130 111.25 -17.23 10.17
C ASN A 130 110.93 -18.36 9.18
N GLY A 131 109.65 -18.61 8.91
CA GLY A 131 109.18 -19.66 7.99
C GLY A 131 109.01 -21.04 8.63
N GLU A 132 109.26 -21.18 9.93
CA GLU A 132 108.94 -22.36 10.72
C GLU A 132 107.66 -22.12 11.52
N LEU A 133 106.84 -23.17 11.71
CA LEU A 133 105.61 -23.08 12.50
C LEU A 133 105.99 -22.81 13.96
N ALA A 134 105.61 -21.65 14.47
CA ALA A 134 105.88 -21.23 15.84
C ALA A 134 104.75 -21.63 16.79
N GLY A 135 103.52 -21.75 16.29
CA GLY A 135 102.36 -22.09 17.09
C GLY A 135 101.05 -21.90 16.35
N VAL A 136 99.93 -21.99 17.07
CA VAL A 136 98.58 -21.69 16.55
C VAL A 136 97.85 -20.82 17.56
N VAL A 137 97.25 -19.73 17.08
CA VAL A 137 96.29 -18.94 17.86
C VAL A 137 94.88 -19.44 17.59
N GLU A 138 94.09 -19.66 18.64
CA GLU A 138 92.67 -19.97 18.53
C GLU A 138 91.84 -18.92 19.28
N LEU A 139 90.83 -18.40 18.58
CA LEU A 139 89.81 -17.48 19.06
C LEU A 139 88.47 -18.21 19.15
N VAL A 140 87.74 -17.99 20.24
CA VAL A 140 86.40 -18.55 20.43
C VAL A 140 85.38 -17.43 20.43
N LYS A 141 84.39 -17.51 19.56
CA LYS A 141 83.27 -16.57 19.49
C LYS A 141 82.00 -17.22 20.04
N ASP A 142 81.41 -16.63 21.07
CA ASP A 142 80.07 -17.00 21.56
C ASP A 142 79.00 -16.52 20.57
N ARG A 143 78.18 -17.46 20.10
CA ARG A 143 77.05 -17.27 19.18
C ARG A 143 75.73 -17.73 19.79
N THR A 144 75.69 -17.95 21.11
CA THR A 144 74.51 -18.46 21.82
C THR A 144 73.30 -17.56 21.62
N GLU A 145 73.48 -16.24 21.76
CA GLU A 145 72.42 -15.26 21.53
C GLU A 145 71.93 -15.29 20.07
N ASP A 146 72.84 -15.35 19.09
CA ASP A 146 72.49 -15.43 17.66
C ASP A 146 71.70 -16.70 17.32
N VAL A 147 72.07 -17.85 17.92
CA VAL A 147 71.39 -19.13 17.69
C VAL A 147 70.02 -19.13 18.37
N ARG A 148 69.92 -18.68 19.63
CA ARG A 148 68.65 -18.59 20.36
C ARG A 148 67.69 -17.60 19.70
N ARG A 149 68.17 -16.43 19.27
CA ARG A 149 67.39 -15.45 18.50
C ARG A 149 66.85 -16.05 17.20
N ARG A 150 67.68 -16.78 16.44
CA ARG A 150 67.23 -17.44 15.21
C ARG A 150 66.15 -18.48 15.48
N GLN A 151 66.36 -19.35 16.47
CA GLN A 151 65.37 -20.38 16.84
C GLN A 151 64.05 -19.75 17.28
N ARG A 152 64.08 -18.71 18.12
CA ARG A 152 62.86 -18.03 18.55
C ARG A 152 62.13 -17.33 17.41
N VAL A 153 62.85 -16.77 16.44
CA VAL A 153 62.24 -16.23 15.22
C VAL A 153 61.63 -17.34 14.36
N GLU A 154 62.29 -18.50 14.25
CA GLU A 154 61.73 -19.68 13.57
C GLU A 154 60.43 -20.16 14.24
N ASP A 155 60.43 -20.30 15.57
CA ASP A 155 59.25 -20.67 16.37
C ASP A 155 58.10 -19.66 16.15
N LEU A 156 58.41 -18.35 16.15
CA LEU A 156 57.43 -17.28 15.93
C LEU A 156 56.80 -17.38 14.55
N VAL A 157 57.62 -17.59 13.52
CA VAL A 157 57.15 -17.76 12.13
C VAL A 157 56.28 -19.01 12.01
N GLU A 158 56.65 -20.11 12.68
CA GLU A 158 55.85 -21.34 12.70
C GLU A 158 54.48 -21.10 13.34
N GLU A 159 54.43 -20.43 14.49
CA GLU A 159 53.18 -20.11 15.21
C GLU A 159 52.25 -19.19 14.40
N VAL A 160 52.81 -18.11 13.82
CA VAL A 160 52.07 -17.18 12.95
C VAL A 160 51.53 -17.93 11.73
N THR A 161 52.34 -18.77 11.09
CA THR A 161 51.95 -19.54 9.91
C THR A 161 50.86 -20.56 10.24
N ALA A 162 51.00 -21.26 11.37
CA ALA A 162 50.01 -22.22 11.84
C ALA A 162 48.65 -21.56 12.12
N THR A 163 48.66 -20.40 12.80
CA THR A 163 47.46 -19.61 13.07
C THR A 163 46.82 -19.10 11.79
N MET A 164 47.62 -18.56 10.85
CA MET A 164 47.11 -18.14 9.55
C MET A 164 46.44 -19.29 8.79
N HIS A 165 47.02 -20.49 8.82
CA HIS A 165 46.41 -21.66 8.20
C HIS A 165 45.14 -22.12 8.91
N ALA A 166 45.07 -22.03 10.24
CA ALA A 166 43.84 -22.32 10.98
C ALA A 166 42.72 -21.36 10.57
N ILE A 167 42.98 -20.05 10.54
CA ILE A 167 42.03 -19.03 10.07
C ILE A 167 41.63 -19.29 8.61
N GLN A 168 42.57 -19.65 7.73
CA GLN A 168 42.30 -19.97 6.32
C GLN A 168 41.40 -21.20 6.15
N ARG A 169 41.44 -22.16 7.08
CA ARG A 169 40.55 -23.34 7.11
C ARG A 169 39.19 -23.04 7.74
N GLY A 170 38.96 -21.81 8.18
CA GLY A 170 37.71 -21.37 8.79
C GLY A 170 37.66 -21.49 10.32
N GLU A 171 38.77 -21.83 10.97
CA GLU A 171 38.90 -21.75 12.43
C GLU A 171 39.10 -20.27 12.84
N LEU A 172 38.10 -19.43 12.61
CA LEU A 172 38.19 -17.96 12.78
C LEU A 172 38.46 -17.52 14.22
N GLY A 173 38.22 -18.39 15.20
CA GLY A 173 38.58 -18.19 16.61
C GLY A 173 40.06 -18.44 16.94
N ALA A 174 40.86 -18.97 16.00
CA ALA A 174 42.27 -19.28 16.23
C ALA A 174 43.10 -18.00 16.49
N ARG A 175 43.94 -18.01 17.52
CA ARG A 175 44.81 -16.89 17.89
C ARG A 175 46.22 -17.40 18.13
N ALA A 176 47.19 -16.68 17.59
CA ALA A 176 48.59 -16.96 17.80
C ALA A 176 48.96 -16.61 19.24
N ASN A 177 49.68 -17.50 19.90
CA ASN A 177 50.17 -17.27 21.26
C ASN A 177 51.69 -17.49 21.31
N PHE A 178 52.42 -16.41 21.58
CA PHE A 178 53.88 -16.46 21.61
C PHE A 178 54.42 -15.66 22.80
N ASP A 179 55.18 -16.33 23.66
CA ASP A 179 55.75 -15.72 24.85
C ASP A 179 56.92 -14.78 24.49
N ALA A 180 56.84 -13.54 24.99
CA ALA A 180 57.92 -12.57 24.90
C ALA A 180 59.13 -13.02 25.74
N ASP A 181 60.33 -12.92 25.16
CA ASP A 181 61.60 -13.23 25.84
C ASP A 181 62.73 -12.36 25.26
N GLU A 182 63.88 -12.31 25.93
CA GLU A 182 65.06 -11.47 25.60
C GLU A 182 65.59 -11.68 24.17
N TYR A 183 65.29 -12.82 23.55
CA TYR A 183 65.78 -13.18 22.21
C TYR A 183 64.86 -12.75 21.06
N VAL A 184 63.72 -12.09 21.34
CA VAL A 184 62.77 -11.62 20.30
C VAL A 184 62.51 -10.12 20.48
N ASP A 185 62.72 -9.36 19.41
CA ASP A 185 62.45 -7.93 19.43
C ASP A 185 60.95 -7.65 19.56
N GLU A 186 60.57 -6.63 20.34
CA GLU A 186 59.17 -6.22 20.51
C GLU A 186 58.49 -5.92 19.17
N GLU A 187 59.23 -5.38 18.18
CA GLU A 187 58.70 -5.11 16.83
C GLU A 187 58.19 -6.38 16.14
N LEU A 188 58.80 -7.54 16.37
CA LEU A 188 58.36 -8.82 15.79
C LEU A 188 57.10 -9.35 16.48
N LEU A 189 56.92 -9.07 17.77
CA LEU A 189 55.71 -9.43 18.51
C LEU A 189 54.47 -8.67 18.00
N THR A 190 54.65 -7.46 17.45
CA THR A 190 53.53 -6.70 16.86
C THR A 190 52.85 -7.44 15.69
N VAL A 191 53.55 -8.38 15.04
CA VAL A 191 52.97 -9.22 13.98
C VAL A 191 51.94 -10.20 14.55
N VAL A 192 52.19 -10.75 15.74
CA VAL A 192 51.25 -11.64 16.45
C VAL A 192 50.00 -10.86 16.84
N ASP A 193 50.18 -9.68 17.41
CA ASP A 193 49.06 -8.80 17.78
C ASP A 193 48.25 -8.41 16.55
N SER A 194 48.91 -8.01 15.46
CA SER A 194 48.25 -7.65 14.19
C SER A 194 47.49 -8.82 13.57
N LEU A 195 48.04 -10.04 13.63
CA LEU A 195 47.35 -11.25 13.16
C LEU A 195 46.12 -11.55 14.02
N ASN A 196 46.24 -11.44 15.35
CA ASN A 196 45.15 -11.69 16.28
C ASN A 196 44.02 -10.65 16.13
N GLU A 197 44.36 -9.38 15.93
CA GLU A 197 43.40 -8.31 15.64
C GLU A 197 42.70 -8.55 14.31
N MET A 198 43.44 -8.98 13.27
CA MET A 198 42.86 -9.35 11.97
C MET A 198 41.92 -10.56 12.09
N GLY A 199 42.31 -11.59 12.84
CA GLY A 199 41.49 -12.76 13.10
C GLY A 199 40.20 -12.40 13.87
N ALA A 200 40.31 -11.54 14.88
CA ALA A 200 39.15 -11.04 15.63
C ALA A 200 38.20 -10.21 14.76
N THR A 201 38.75 -9.36 13.90
CA THR A 201 37.96 -8.57 12.95
C THR A 201 37.23 -9.48 11.95
N LEU A 202 37.91 -10.49 11.41
CA LEU A 202 37.30 -11.43 10.46
C LEU A 202 36.20 -12.28 11.12
N ASP A 203 36.45 -12.81 12.31
CA ASP A 203 35.46 -13.58 13.10
C ASP A 203 34.19 -12.76 13.38
N GLY A 204 34.37 -11.50 13.82
CA GLY A 204 33.27 -10.56 14.03
C GLY A 204 32.48 -10.27 12.75
N LEU A 205 33.16 -9.97 11.64
CA LEU A 205 32.50 -9.71 10.34
C LEU A 205 31.70 -10.92 9.86
N VAL A 206 32.21 -12.13 10.02
CA VAL A 206 31.50 -13.36 9.62
C VAL A 206 30.28 -13.59 10.52
N ALA A 207 30.37 -13.32 11.82
CA ALA A 207 29.23 -13.37 12.72
C ALA A 207 28.15 -12.34 12.37
N ASP A 208 28.54 -11.09 12.08
CA ASP A 208 27.61 -10.03 11.69
C ASP A 208 26.88 -10.35 10.39
N VAL A 209 27.60 -10.85 9.37
CA VAL A 209 26.99 -11.24 8.07
C VAL A 209 26.03 -12.41 8.26
N ASP A 210 26.36 -13.38 9.10
CA ASP A 210 25.51 -14.53 9.41
C ASP A 210 24.21 -14.11 10.10
N GLU A 211 24.26 -13.21 11.07
CA GLU A 211 23.08 -12.66 11.74
C GLU A 211 22.20 -11.84 10.76
N GLN A 212 22.80 -10.93 9.99
CA GLN A 212 22.09 -10.15 8.98
C GLN A 212 21.44 -11.03 7.90
N THR A 213 22.07 -12.14 7.53
CA THR A 213 21.53 -13.06 6.53
C THR A 213 20.29 -13.80 7.06
N ARG A 214 20.28 -14.19 8.35
CA ARG A 214 19.09 -14.78 8.98
C ARG A 214 17.92 -13.80 9.04
N GLU A 215 18.18 -12.56 9.47
CA GLU A 215 17.16 -11.50 9.48
C GLU A 215 16.62 -11.24 8.07
N LEU A 216 17.51 -11.18 7.06
CA LEU A 216 17.12 -11.00 5.67
C LEU A 216 16.23 -12.15 5.17
N ARG A 217 16.50 -13.40 5.59
CA ARG A 217 15.69 -14.57 5.26
C ARG A 217 14.27 -14.45 5.83
N GLU A 218 14.14 -14.06 7.09
CA GLU A 218 12.86 -13.87 7.76
C GLU A 218 12.02 -12.79 7.06
N ILE A 219 12.61 -11.62 6.81
CA ILE A 219 11.95 -10.52 6.07
C ILE A 219 11.51 -10.97 4.68
N THR A 220 12.35 -11.73 3.97
CA THR A 220 12.02 -12.22 2.62
C THR A 220 10.82 -13.17 2.64
N GLN A 221 10.73 -14.04 3.65
CA GLN A 221 9.58 -14.92 3.83
C GLN A 221 8.31 -14.12 4.13
N GLU A 222 8.37 -13.12 5.01
CA GLU A 222 7.23 -12.24 5.32
C GLU A 222 6.73 -11.48 4.09
N VAL A 223 7.64 -11.04 3.22
CA VAL A 223 7.30 -10.40 1.94
C VAL A 223 6.60 -11.41 1.01
N ALA A 224 7.08 -12.65 0.91
CA ALA A 224 6.46 -13.68 0.08
C ALA A 224 5.05 -14.05 0.57
N ASP A 225 4.86 -14.17 1.88
CA ASP A 225 3.56 -14.45 2.49
C ASP A 225 2.58 -13.28 2.27
N SER A 226 3.08 -12.05 2.41
CA SER A 226 2.31 -10.83 2.14
C SER A 226 1.90 -10.72 0.67
N ALA A 227 2.79 -11.08 -0.26
CA ALA A 227 2.47 -11.13 -1.68
C ALA A 227 1.35 -12.14 -1.97
N THR A 228 1.43 -13.36 -1.42
CA THR A 228 0.38 -14.37 -1.57
C THR A 228 -0.98 -13.85 -1.10
N LYS A 229 -1.02 -13.21 0.07
CA LYS A 229 -2.25 -12.62 0.60
C LYS A 229 -2.79 -11.47 -0.26
N MET A 230 -1.90 -10.65 -0.83
CA MET A 230 -2.30 -9.56 -1.73
C MET A 230 -2.88 -10.09 -3.04
N GLU A 231 -2.39 -11.24 -3.54
CA GLU A 231 -2.95 -11.89 -4.73
C GLU A 231 -4.40 -12.36 -4.45
N GLU A 232 -4.63 -13.03 -3.31
CA GLU A 232 -5.99 -13.44 -2.89
C GLU A 232 -6.95 -12.25 -2.78
N ILE A 233 -6.48 -11.11 -2.23
CA ILE A 233 -7.29 -9.89 -2.12
C ILE A 233 -7.59 -9.29 -3.49
N ALA A 234 -6.62 -9.31 -4.41
CA ALA A 234 -6.81 -8.80 -5.77
C ALA A 234 -7.85 -9.63 -6.54
N ASP A 235 -7.80 -10.96 -6.42
CA ASP A 235 -8.79 -11.87 -7.00
C ASP A 235 -10.18 -11.64 -6.39
N GLU A 236 -10.30 -11.55 -5.06
CA GLU A 236 -11.59 -11.26 -4.40
C GLU A 236 -12.14 -9.89 -4.83
N GLN A 237 -11.29 -8.90 -5.05
CA GLN A 237 -11.69 -7.59 -5.53
C GLN A 237 -12.17 -7.64 -6.99
N ALA A 238 -11.55 -8.46 -7.84
CA ALA A 238 -12.02 -8.66 -9.20
C ALA A 238 -13.43 -9.29 -9.23
N ASP A 239 -13.65 -10.34 -8.43
CA ASP A 239 -14.97 -11.00 -8.31
C ASP A 239 -16.06 -10.03 -7.82
N ARG A 240 -15.76 -9.24 -6.77
CA ARG A 240 -16.71 -8.22 -6.27
C ARG A 240 -17.01 -7.13 -7.30
N THR A 241 -16.02 -6.76 -8.10
CA THR A 241 -16.20 -5.76 -9.15
C THR A 241 -17.11 -6.29 -10.26
N GLU A 242 -17.00 -7.58 -10.60
CA GLU A 242 -17.91 -8.23 -11.55
C GLU A 242 -19.35 -8.33 -11.02
N GLU A 243 -19.53 -8.60 -9.72
CA GLU A 243 -20.85 -8.55 -9.07
C GLU A 243 -21.47 -7.14 -9.17
N VAL A 244 -20.70 -6.10 -8.83
CA VAL A 244 -21.18 -4.71 -8.94
C VAL A 244 -21.51 -4.34 -10.39
N ALA A 245 -20.73 -4.79 -11.37
CA ALA A 245 -21.03 -4.60 -12.79
C ALA A 245 -22.41 -5.18 -13.16
N GLY A 246 -22.73 -6.37 -12.65
CA GLY A 246 -24.04 -7.00 -12.81
C GLY A 246 -25.17 -6.15 -12.21
N GLU A 247 -24.98 -5.62 -11.00
CA GLU A 247 -25.96 -4.75 -10.33
C GLU A 247 -26.17 -3.43 -11.10
N VAL A 248 -25.12 -2.84 -11.66
CA VAL A 248 -25.22 -1.63 -12.50
C VAL A 248 -25.98 -1.92 -13.80
N SER A 249 -25.79 -3.09 -14.39
CA SER A 249 -26.57 -3.51 -15.56
C SER A 249 -28.07 -3.66 -15.21
N ASN A 250 -28.39 -4.24 -14.06
CA ASN A 250 -29.78 -4.35 -13.58
C ASN A 250 -30.39 -2.97 -13.29
N LEU A 251 -29.60 -2.06 -12.69
CA LEU A 251 -30.01 -0.68 -12.44
C LEU A 251 -30.33 0.05 -13.76
N SER A 252 -29.49 -0.14 -14.79
CA SER A 252 -29.70 0.46 -16.12
C SER A 252 -31.02 -0.01 -16.74
N ALA A 253 -31.31 -1.31 -16.68
CA ALA A 253 -32.58 -1.86 -17.15
C ALA A 253 -33.79 -1.29 -16.38
N THR A 254 -33.64 -1.09 -15.06
CA THR A 254 -34.70 -0.51 -14.22
C THR A 254 -34.95 0.96 -14.58
N ILE A 255 -33.89 1.72 -14.86
CA ILE A 255 -33.96 3.12 -15.31
C ILE A 255 -34.74 3.21 -16.63
N GLU A 256 -34.46 2.33 -17.59
CA GLU A 256 -35.19 2.26 -18.86
C GLU A 256 -36.69 1.94 -18.65
N GLU A 257 -37.01 1.03 -17.74
CA GLU A 257 -38.39 0.68 -17.40
C GLU A 257 -39.14 1.85 -16.75
N VAL A 258 -38.48 2.59 -15.85
CA VAL A 258 -39.03 3.80 -15.22
C VAL A 258 -39.26 4.90 -16.26
N ALA A 259 -38.30 5.12 -17.17
CA ALA A 259 -38.44 6.09 -18.26
C ALA A 259 -39.65 5.77 -19.15
N SER A 260 -39.76 4.50 -19.60
CA SER A 260 -40.90 4.04 -20.40
C SER A 260 -42.24 4.17 -19.66
N THR A 261 -42.24 3.94 -18.36
CA THR A 261 -43.43 4.10 -17.52
C THR A 261 -43.81 5.58 -17.39
N ALA A 262 -42.82 6.46 -17.21
CA ALA A 262 -43.02 7.89 -17.12
C ALA A 262 -43.64 8.46 -18.41
N ASP A 263 -43.13 8.05 -19.58
CA ASP A 263 -43.71 8.41 -20.88
C ASP A 263 -45.17 7.94 -21.01
N SER A 264 -45.45 6.69 -20.61
CA SER A 264 -46.81 6.13 -20.66
C SER A 264 -47.78 6.87 -19.74
N VAL A 265 -47.34 7.28 -18.55
CA VAL A 265 -48.13 8.09 -17.63
C VAL A 265 -48.35 9.48 -18.22
N ALA A 266 -47.33 10.12 -18.79
CA ALA A 266 -47.45 11.43 -19.41
C ALA A 266 -48.47 11.43 -20.57
N ASP A 267 -48.44 10.40 -21.43
CA ASP A 267 -49.40 10.22 -22.51
C ASP A 267 -50.82 10.00 -22.01
N THR A 268 -50.98 9.17 -20.97
CA THR A 268 -52.30 8.89 -20.36
C THR A 268 -52.87 10.14 -19.69
N SER A 269 -52.04 10.91 -19.00
CA SER A 269 -52.42 12.19 -18.41
C SER A 269 -52.84 13.21 -19.47
N ARG A 270 -52.13 13.31 -20.60
CA ARG A 270 -52.55 14.18 -21.71
C ARG A 270 -53.92 13.79 -22.25
N GLN A 271 -54.18 12.50 -22.46
CA GLN A 271 -55.50 12.02 -22.89
C GLN A 271 -56.59 12.33 -21.86
N ALA A 272 -56.30 12.17 -20.56
CA ALA A 272 -57.25 12.50 -19.49
C ALA A 272 -57.61 14.00 -19.48
N ARG A 273 -56.62 14.88 -19.71
CA ARG A 273 -56.86 16.32 -19.85
C ARG A 273 -57.76 16.61 -21.04
N ASP A 274 -57.43 16.06 -22.22
CA ASP A 274 -58.21 16.29 -23.44
C ASP A 274 -59.67 15.81 -23.28
N HIS A 275 -59.89 14.68 -22.57
CA HIS A 275 -61.22 14.21 -22.21
C HIS A 275 -61.96 15.14 -21.24
N ALA A 276 -61.28 15.70 -20.24
CA ALA A 276 -61.88 16.63 -19.30
C ALA A 276 -62.25 17.97 -19.98
N GLU A 277 -61.37 18.48 -20.85
CA GLU A 277 -61.63 19.66 -21.68
C GLU A 277 -62.82 19.45 -22.63
N GLY A 278 -62.88 18.30 -23.30
CA GLY A 278 -64.02 17.93 -24.14
C GLY A 278 -65.32 17.78 -23.33
N GLY A 279 -65.25 17.22 -22.13
CA GLY A 279 -66.38 17.17 -21.19
C GLY A 279 -66.90 18.56 -20.83
N ARG A 280 -65.98 19.52 -20.63
CA ARG A 280 -66.34 20.90 -20.29
C ARG A 280 -67.05 21.61 -21.45
N GLU A 281 -66.64 21.36 -22.68
CA GLU A 281 -67.30 21.89 -23.88
C GLU A 281 -68.74 21.35 -24.00
N VAL A 282 -68.94 20.04 -23.81
CA VAL A 282 -70.27 19.41 -23.83
C VAL A 282 -71.15 19.94 -22.70
N SER A 283 -70.62 20.11 -21.48
CA SER A 283 -71.36 20.69 -20.36
C SER A 283 -71.76 22.15 -20.62
N ALA A 284 -70.89 22.94 -21.26
CA ALA A 284 -71.22 24.31 -21.64
C ALA A 284 -72.38 24.36 -22.65
N GLU A 285 -72.37 23.47 -23.65
CA GLU A 285 -73.47 23.34 -24.61
C GLU A 285 -74.78 22.92 -23.92
N ALA A 286 -74.71 21.97 -22.98
CA ALA A 286 -75.88 21.55 -22.19
C ALA A 286 -76.47 22.70 -21.36
N ARG A 287 -75.63 23.56 -20.77
CA ARG A 287 -76.06 24.76 -20.04
C ARG A 287 -76.79 25.74 -20.97
N ASP A 288 -76.26 25.97 -22.16
CA ASP A 288 -76.86 26.89 -23.14
C ASP A 288 -78.21 26.35 -23.65
N VAL A 289 -78.34 25.03 -23.83
CA VAL A 289 -79.63 24.37 -24.11
C VAL A 289 -80.61 24.57 -22.96
N MET A 290 -80.21 24.36 -21.70
CA MET A 290 -81.09 24.60 -20.55
C MET A 290 -81.53 26.05 -20.44
N SER A 291 -80.63 27.01 -20.70
CA SER A 291 -81.02 28.42 -20.75
C SER A 291 -82.04 28.71 -21.86
N SER A 292 -81.95 28.03 -22.99
CA SER A 292 -82.93 28.16 -24.09
C SER A 292 -84.28 27.56 -23.69
N VAL A 293 -84.28 26.39 -23.03
CA VAL A 293 -85.50 25.76 -22.50
C VAL A 293 -86.17 26.66 -21.46
N ARG A 294 -85.39 27.30 -20.57
CA ARG A 294 -85.92 28.29 -19.62
C ARG A 294 -86.64 29.43 -20.32
N THR A 295 -86.03 30.02 -21.36
CA THR A 295 -86.67 31.09 -22.14
C THR A 295 -87.97 30.63 -22.78
N SER A 296 -88.00 29.43 -23.38
CA SER A 296 -89.24 28.88 -23.94
C SER A 296 -90.30 28.60 -22.88
N SER A 297 -89.92 28.16 -21.67
CA SER A 297 -90.85 27.96 -20.56
C SER A 297 -91.49 29.30 -20.11
N GLN A 298 -90.69 30.36 -20.05
CA GLN A 298 -91.17 31.72 -19.72
C GLN A 298 -92.11 32.28 -20.79
N GLU A 299 -91.84 32.01 -22.08
CA GLU A 299 -92.76 32.37 -23.17
C GLU A 299 -94.10 31.63 -23.03
N VAL A 300 -94.07 30.32 -22.77
CA VAL A 300 -95.31 29.53 -22.54
C VAL A 300 -96.07 30.03 -21.32
N ARG A 301 -95.39 30.41 -20.24
CA ARG A 301 -96.02 31.03 -19.06
C ARG A 301 -96.76 32.30 -19.43
N SER A 302 -96.13 33.20 -20.21
CA SER A 302 -96.77 34.42 -20.70
C SER A 302 -98.00 34.13 -21.56
N ASP A 303 -97.93 33.16 -22.46
CA ASP A 303 -99.07 32.77 -23.31
C ASP A 303 -100.25 32.21 -22.48
N VAL A 304 -99.95 31.51 -21.38
CA VAL A 304 -100.94 30.96 -20.45
C VAL A 304 -101.57 32.06 -19.59
N ASP A 305 -100.78 33.04 -19.13
CA ASP A 305 -101.28 34.22 -18.42
C ASP A 305 -102.23 35.03 -19.32
N ASP A 306 -101.86 35.28 -20.59
CA ASP A 306 -102.71 35.95 -21.58
C ASP A 306 -104.01 35.17 -21.86
N LEU A 307 -103.95 33.84 -21.86
CA LEU A 307 -105.13 32.98 -21.99
C LEU A 307 -106.05 33.12 -20.76
N SER A 308 -105.48 33.17 -19.55
CA SER A 308 -106.25 33.38 -18.32
C SER A 308 -107.02 34.71 -18.38
N ASP A 309 -106.35 35.80 -18.76
CA ASP A 309 -106.98 37.11 -18.93
C ASP A 309 -108.11 37.09 -19.97
N THR A 310 -107.90 36.38 -21.09
CA THR A 310 -108.91 36.22 -22.15
C THR A 310 -110.13 35.44 -21.65
N VAL A 311 -109.90 34.41 -20.83
CA VAL A 311 -110.97 33.58 -20.27
C VAL A 311 -111.80 34.36 -19.26
N ASP A 312 -111.17 35.22 -18.45
CA ASP A 312 -111.86 36.13 -17.54
C ASP A 312 -112.72 37.17 -18.29
N GLU A 313 -112.23 37.71 -19.41
CA GLU A 313 -113.03 38.61 -20.26
C GLU A 313 -114.25 37.89 -20.87
N ILE A 314 -114.13 36.61 -21.23
CA ILE A 314 -115.26 35.81 -21.71
C ILE A 314 -116.29 35.58 -20.59
N ASP A 315 -115.84 35.33 -19.36
CA ASP A 315 -116.72 35.16 -18.20
C ASP A 315 -117.59 36.41 -17.97
N GLU A 316 -117.00 37.61 -18.00
CA GLU A 316 -117.74 38.88 -17.93
C GLU A 316 -118.79 39.02 -19.04
N VAL A 317 -118.47 38.59 -20.27
CA VAL A 317 -119.41 38.60 -21.39
C VAL A 317 -120.57 37.62 -21.16
N ILE A 318 -120.30 36.44 -20.59
CA ILE A 318 -121.33 35.46 -20.25
C ILE A 318 -122.25 35.98 -19.14
N GLU A 319 -121.74 36.66 -18.12
CA GLU A 319 -122.57 37.33 -17.11
C GLU A 319 -123.55 38.33 -17.76
N VAL A 320 -123.06 39.16 -18.70
CA VAL A 320 -123.91 40.10 -19.45
C VAL A 320 -124.96 39.37 -20.30
N ILE A 321 -124.62 38.24 -20.92
CA ILE A 321 -125.57 37.43 -21.70
C ILE A 321 -126.66 36.86 -20.79
N ASN A 322 -126.28 36.34 -19.61
CA ASN A 322 -127.23 35.84 -18.61
C ASN A 322 -128.18 36.96 -18.16
N ASP A 323 -127.66 38.15 -17.85
CA ASP A 323 -128.44 39.33 -17.49
C ASP A 323 -129.42 39.74 -18.61
N ILE A 324 -128.97 39.76 -19.87
CA ILE A 324 -129.81 40.07 -21.03
C ILE A 324 -130.90 39.02 -21.20
N ALA A 325 -130.56 37.74 -21.06
CA ALA A 325 -131.50 36.64 -21.20
C ALA A 325 -132.54 36.66 -20.07
N ASP A 326 -132.15 36.97 -18.83
CA ASP A 326 -133.06 37.18 -17.70
C ASP A 326 -134.01 38.36 -17.93
N GLN A 327 -133.48 39.51 -18.37
CA GLN A 327 -134.30 40.67 -18.72
C GLN A 327 -135.27 40.34 -19.86
N THR A 328 -134.83 39.59 -20.87
CA THR A 328 -135.64 39.18 -22.01
C THR A 328 -136.75 38.20 -21.59
N ASN A 329 -136.44 37.24 -20.71
CA ASN A 329 -137.41 36.32 -20.12
C ASN A 329 -138.46 37.07 -19.29
N LEU A 330 -138.04 38.07 -18.51
CA LEU A 330 -138.92 38.92 -17.70
C LEU A 330 -139.81 39.82 -18.58
N LEU A 331 -139.26 40.41 -19.65
CA LEU A 331 -140.01 41.16 -20.66
C LEU A 331 -141.05 40.27 -21.37
N ALA A 332 -140.66 39.06 -21.77
CA ALA A 332 -141.54 38.09 -22.40
C ALA A 332 -142.65 37.60 -21.47
N LEU A 333 -142.35 37.44 -20.17
CA LEU A 333 -143.34 37.12 -19.14
C LEU A 333 -144.35 38.26 -18.97
N ASN A 334 -143.87 39.51 -18.89
CA ASN A 334 -144.74 40.70 -18.82
C ASN A 334 -145.62 40.84 -20.07
N ALA A 335 -145.07 40.58 -21.26
CA ALA A 335 -145.82 40.59 -22.52
C ALA A 335 -146.89 39.48 -22.57
N ASN A 336 -146.59 38.28 -22.08
CA ASN A 336 -147.56 37.18 -21.93
C ASN A 336 -148.70 37.55 -20.97
N ILE A 337 -148.38 38.19 -19.83
CA ILE A 337 -149.39 38.65 -18.86
C ILE A 337 -150.32 39.70 -19.51
N GLU A 338 -149.77 40.63 -20.28
CA GLU A 338 -150.55 41.68 -20.93
C GLU A 338 -151.38 41.14 -22.10
N ALA A 339 -150.87 40.16 -22.85
CA ALA A 339 -151.62 39.44 -23.88
C ALA A 339 -152.80 38.66 -23.28
N ALA A 340 -152.65 38.08 -22.08
CA ALA A 340 -153.75 37.41 -21.36
C ALA A 340 -154.80 38.38 -20.79
N ARG A 341 -154.49 39.68 -20.69
CA ARG A 341 -155.41 40.74 -20.20
C ARG A 341 -156.21 41.43 -21.32
N ALA A 342 -155.71 41.42 -22.56
CA ALA A 342 -156.39 42.02 -23.70
C ALA A 342 -157.48 41.08 -24.26
N ASP A 343 -158.71 41.59 -24.46
CA ASP A 343 -159.86 40.79 -24.89
C ASP A 343 -159.96 40.72 -26.44
N ARG A 344 -160.06 39.50 -26.97
CA ARG A 344 -160.45 39.06 -28.34
C ARG A 344 -159.52 39.25 -29.57
N ASP A 345 -158.32 39.83 -29.46
CA ASP A 345 -157.34 39.90 -30.58
C ASP A 345 -155.86 39.64 -30.18
N SER A 346 -155.60 39.05 -29.00
CA SER A 346 -154.25 38.90 -28.43
C SER A 346 -153.55 37.55 -28.65
N ASP A 347 -154.21 36.58 -29.28
CA ASP A 347 -153.69 35.20 -29.43
C ASP A 347 -152.33 35.16 -30.17
N GLY A 348 -152.16 35.96 -31.23
CA GLY A 348 -150.88 36.04 -31.96
C GLY A 348 -149.74 36.67 -31.14
N PHE A 349 -150.07 37.60 -30.24
CA PHE A 349 -149.10 38.29 -29.38
C PHE A 349 -148.62 37.39 -28.24
N ALA A 350 -149.52 36.57 -27.68
CA ALA A 350 -149.17 35.56 -26.68
C ALA A 350 -148.26 34.46 -27.25
N VAL A 351 -148.45 34.05 -28.51
CA VAL A 351 -147.56 33.08 -29.17
C VAL A 351 -146.15 33.65 -29.33
N VAL A 352 -146.01 34.90 -29.79
CA VAL A 352 -144.70 35.56 -29.92
C VAL A 352 -144.03 35.76 -28.55
N ALA A 353 -144.78 36.16 -27.52
CA ALA A 353 -144.23 36.30 -26.18
C ALA A 353 -143.75 34.97 -25.59
N ASN A 354 -144.44 33.85 -25.83
CA ASN A 354 -143.96 32.51 -25.44
C ASN A 354 -142.73 32.06 -26.23
N GLU A 355 -142.65 32.39 -27.52
CA GLU A 355 -141.46 32.11 -28.35
C GLU A 355 -140.23 32.89 -27.85
N ILE A 356 -140.39 34.18 -27.56
CA ILE A 356 -139.31 35.02 -26.98
C ILE A 356 -138.89 34.47 -25.60
N LYS A 357 -139.84 34.04 -24.78
CA LYS A 357 -139.55 33.41 -23.48
C LYS A 357 -138.74 32.13 -23.65
N SER A 358 -139.13 31.27 -24.59
CA SER A 358 -138.42 30.03 -24.89
C SER A 358 -137.01 30.28 -25.41
N LEU A 359 -136.82 31.29 -26.28
CA LEU A 359 -135.50 31.69 -26.77
C LEU A 359 -134.62 32.28 -25.67
N ALA A 360 -135.20 33.07 -24.76
CA ALA A 360 -134.49 33.59 -23.60
C ALA A 360 -134.05 32.47 -22.64
N GLN A 361 -134.91 31.49 -22.38
CA GLN A 361 -134.59 30.31 -21.58
C GLN A 361 -133.48 29.47 -22.25
N GLN A 362 -133.56 29.23 -23.57
CA GLN A 362 -132.50 28.56 -24.32
C GLN A 362 -131.17 29.32 -24.30
N ALA A 363 -131.21 30.65 -24.34
CA ALA A 363 -130.01 31.48 -24.23
C ALA A 363 -129.36 31.36 -22.84
N GLN A 364 -130.15 31.28 -21.76
CA GLN A 364 -129.66 31.01 -20.40
C GLN A 364 -129.05 29.61 -20.29
N ASP A 365 -129.74 28.59 -20.81
CA ASP A 365 -129.24 27.21 -20.76
C ASP A 365 -127.89 27.10 -21.50
N GLN A 366 -127.76 27.74 -22.67
CA GLN A 366 -126.50 27.80 -23.43
C GLN A 366 -125.42 28.63 -22.74
N ALA A 367 -125.78 29.77 -22.12
CA ALA A 367 -124.85 30.58 -21.35
C ALA A 367 -124.29 29.79 -20.15
N GLY A 368 -125.12 29.02 -19.45
CA GLY A 368 -124.68 28.13 -18.37
C GLY A 368 -123.81 26.97 -18.84
N GLU A 369 -124.06 26.41 -20.04
CA GLU A 369 -123.14 25.44 -20.65
C GLU A 369 -121.77 26.06 -20.97
N ILE A 370 -121.73 27.32 -21.44
CA ILE A 370 -120.48 28.03 -21.69
C ILE A 370 -119.76 28.38 -20.39
N GLU A 371 -120.46 28.85 -19.36
CA GLU A 371 -119.92 29.12 -18.03
C GLU A 371 -119.22 27.87 -17.46
N SER A 372 -119.85 26.69 -17.57
CA SER A 372 -119.20 25.44 -17.15
C SER A 372 -117.94 25.11 -17.96
N MET A 373 -117.92 25.40 -19.26
CA MET A 373 -116.72 25.20 -20.09
C MET A 373 -115.61 26.19 -19.72
N ILE A 374 -115.96 27.42 -19.35
CA ILE A 374 -115.02 28.45 -18.90
C ILE A 374 -114.36 28.04 -17.59
N VAL A 375 -115.13 27.56 -16.61
CA VAL A 375 -114.61 27.03 -15.35
C VAL A 375 -113.64 25.86 -15.59
N ASP A 376 -113.98 24.94 -16.51
CA ASP A 376 -113.09 23.83 -16.87
C ASP A 376 -111.79 24.31 -17.54
N VAL A 377 -111.84 25.38 -18.36
CA VAL A 377 -110.67 25.98 -18.98
C VAL A 377 -109.81 26.71 -17.95
N GLN A 378 -110.39 27.49 -17.04
CA GLN A 378 -109.67 28.15 -15.94
C GLN A 378 -108.92 27.11 -15.10
N GLN A 379 -109.60 26.04 -14.67
CA GLN A 379 -108.97 25.00 -13.85
C GLN A 379 -107.79 24.31 -14.56
N ARG A 380 -107.87 24.10 -15.87
CA ARG A 380 -106.75 23.55 -16.66
C ARG A 380 -105.62 24.55 -16.85
N THR A 381 -105.94 25.84 -16.96
CA THR A 381 -104.98 26.94 -17.07
C THR A 381 -104.18 27.03 -15.77
N ASP A 382 -104.84 27.06 -14.61
CA ASP A 382 -104.20 27.02 -13.28
C ASP A 382 -103.28 25.81 -13.12
N GLN A 383 -103.75 24.62 -13.48
CA GLN A 383 -102.94 23.40 -13.40
C GLN A 383 -101.72 23.45 -14.33
N THR A 384 -101.83 24.16 -15.47
CA THR A 384 -100.71 24.36 -16.40
C THR A 384 -99.69 25.32 -15.81
N VAL A 385 -100.13 26.40 -15.15
CA VAL A 385 -99.25 27.34 -14.43
C VAL A 385 -98.46 26.61 -13.34
N ASP A 386 -99.12 25.82 -12.48
CA ASP A 386 -98.45 25.02 -11.43
C ASP A 386 -97.39 24.07 -12.03
N SER A 387 -97.69 23.47 -13.17
CA SER A 387 -96.78 22.57 -13.88
C SER A 387 -95.59 23.31 -14.48
N LEU A 388 -95.80 24.53 -14.99
CA LEU A 388 -94.73 25.39 -15.50
C LEU A 388 -93.82 25.87 -14.37
N GLU A 389 -94.34 26.25 -13.20
CA GLU A 389 -93.51 26.62 -12.05
C GLU A 389 -92.62 25.45 -11.61
N THR A 390 -93.19 24.25 -11.52
CA THR A 390 -92.41 23.03 -11.22
C THR A 390 -91.33 22.77 -12.30
N THR A 391 -91.63 23.07 -13.57
CA THR A 391 -90.69 22.90 -14.68
C THR A 391 -89.56 23.92 -14.61
N GLU A 392 -89.85 25.18 -14.28
CA GLU A 392 -88.85 26.23 -14.07
C GLU A 392 -87.88 25.85 -12.95
N ASP A 393 -88.39 25.37 -11.80
CA ASP A 393 -87.56 24.88 -10.69
C ASP A 393 -86.63 23.73 -11.14
N GLN A 394 -87.14 22.78 -11.92
CA GLN A 394 -86.34 21.66 -12.44
C GLN A 394 -85.26 22.11 -13.43
N ILE A 395 -85.52 23.14 -14.23
CA ILE A 395 -84.53 23.70 -15.15
C ILE A 395 -83.42 24.39 -14.37
N ASP A 396 -83.76 25.18 -13.35
CA ASP A 396 -82.78 25.86 -12.50
C ASP A 396 -81.90 24.86 -11.73
N ASP A 397 -82.49 23.79 -11.19
CA ASP A 397 -81.74 22.67 -10.60
C ASP A 397 -80.81 22.01 -11.64
N GLY A 398 -81.31 21.80 -12.87
CA GLY A 398 -80.53 21.23 -13.96
C GLY A 398 -79.33 22.10 -14.36
N VAL A 399 -79.49 23.42 -14.39
CA VAL A 399 -78.39 24.38 -14.64
C VAL A 399 -77.35 24.28 -13.52
N ALA A 400 -77.79 24.26 -12.25
CA ALA A 400 -76.89 24.17 -11.10
C ALA A 400 -76.06 22.87 -11.11
N GLU A 401 -76.66 21.74 -11.45
CA GLU A 401 -75.97 20.44 -11.60
C GLU A 401 -74.93 20.47 -12.74
N VAL A 402 -75.26 21.08 -13.88
CA VAL A 402 -74.32 21.25 -15.00
C VAL A 402 -73.13 22.12 -14.60
N GLU A 403 -73.36 23.24 -13.92
CA GLU A 403 -72.30 24.11 -13.42
C GLU A 403 -71.40 23.42 -12.38
N ALA A 404 -71.99 22.64 -11.47
CA ALA A 404 -71.23 21.82 -10.52
C ALA A 404 -70.37 20.77 -11.25
N GLY A 405 -70.91 20.13 -12.29
CA GLY A 405 -70.16 19.20 -13.15
C GLY A 405 -68.98 19.86 -13.86
N MET A 406 -69.18 21.07 -14.40
CA MET A 406 -68.10 21.86 -15.01
C MET A 406 -66.98 22.17 -14.01
N GLN A 407 -67.33 22.57 -12.78
CA GLN A 407 -66.34 22.82 -11.74
C GLN A 407 -65.51 21.58 -11.41
N LYS A 408 -66.13 20.40 -11.40
CA LYS A 408 -65.41 19.12 -11.20
C LYS A 408 -64.48 18.77 -12.35
N LEU A 409 -64.85 19.12 -13.59
CA LEU A 409 -63.98 18.95 -14.74
C LEU A 409 -62.76 19.89 -14.69
N ASP A 410 -62.94 21.13 -14.22
CA ASP A 410 -61.82 22.06 -14.00
C ASP A 410 -60.86 21.52 -12.91
N GLU A 411 -61.38 20.99 -11.80
CA GLU A 411 -60.56 20.30 -10.77
C GLU A 411 -59.75 19.13 -11.35
N ILE A 412 -60.33 18.35 -12.29
CA ILE A 412 -59.63 17.26 -12.97
C ILE A 412 -58.52 17.80 -13.86
N VAL A 413 -58.76 18.87 -14.64
CA VAL A 413 -57.74 19.47 -15.50
C VAL A 413 -56.55 19.97 -14.68
N GLU A 414 -56.80 20.62 -13.54
CA GLU A 414 -55.75 21.06 -12.62
C GLU A 414 -54.94 19.88 -12.07
N ALA A 415 -55.61 18.85 -11.52
CA ALA A 415 -54.96 17.66 -10.97
C ALA A 415 -54.13 16.90 -12.01
N VAL A 416 -54.63 16.81 -13.25
CA VAL A 416 -53.88 16.22 -14.36
C VAL A 416 -52.67 17.08 -14.74
N GLY A 417 -52.80 18.40 -14.69
CA GLY A 417 -51.68 19.33 -14.89
C GLY A 417 -50.56 19.11 -13.88
N GLU A 418 -50.90 18.95 -12.59
CA GLU A 418 -49.94 18.61 -11.54
C GLU A 418 -49.28 17.25 -11.77
N ALA A 419 -50.04 16.24 -12.20
CA ALA A 419 -49.49 14.92 -12.55
C ALA A 419 -48.49 14.99 -13.71
N VAL A 420 -48.76 15.80 -14.73
CA VAL A 420 -47.83 16.02 -15.87
C VAL A 420 -46.57 16.76 -15.41
N ALA A 421 -46.67 17.72 -14.50
CA ALA A 421 -45.48 18.37 -13.93
C ALA A 421 -44.64 17.37 -13.12
N GLY A 422 -45.28 16.58 -12.26
CA GLY A 422 -44.60 15.56 -11.46
C GLY A 422 -43.91 14.49 -12.31
N ILE A 423 -44.52 14.05 -13.41
CA ILE A 423 -43.90 13.04 -14.29
C ILE A 423 -42.71 13.60 -15.08
N GLN A 424 -42.68 14.91 -15.36
CA GLN A 424 -41.51 15.57 -15.96
C GLN A 424 -40.33 15.64 -14.97
N GLU A 425 -40.61 15.88 -13.69
CA GLU A 425 -39.59 15.82 -12.64
C GLU A 425 -39.03 14.39 -12.51
N VAL A 426 -39.89 13.37 -12.55
CA VAL A 426 -39.47 11.96 -12.56
C VAL A 426 -38.57 11.68 -13.76
N SER A 427 -38.97 12.08 -14.97
CA SER A 427 -38.16 11.89 -16.18
C SER A 427 -36.78 12.55 -16.06
N THR A 428 -36.72 13.77 -15.53
CA THR A 428 -35.44 14.47 -15.32
C THR A 428 -34.55 13.72 -14.32
N ALA A 429 -35.13 13.26 -13.21
CA ALA A 429 -34.40 12.46 -12.22
C ALA A 429 -33.93 11.11 -12.79
N THR A 430 -34.73 10.49 -13.67
CA THR A 430 -34.35 9.26 -14.38
C THR A 430 -33.18 9.49 -15.34
N ASP A 431 -33.14 10.61 -16.06
CA ASP A 431 -32.00 10.97 -16.91
C ASP A 431 -30.71 11.20 -16.09
N GLU A 432 -30.81 11.87 -14.93
CA GLU A 432 -29.69 12.04 -14.00
C GLU A 432 -29.20 10.71 -13.42
N GLN A 433 -30.12 9.80 -13.11
CA GLN A 433 -29.79 8.44 -12.66
C GLN A 433 -29.10 7.64 -13.76
N ALA A 434 -29.52 7.77 -15.02
CA ALA A 434 -28.88 7.11 -16.16
C ALA A 434 -27.42 7.56 -16.29
N ALA A 435 -27.17 8.88 -16.26
CA ALA A 435 -25.82 9.43 -16.31
C ALA A 435 -24.95 8.96 -15.13
N SER A 436 -25.54 8.88 -13.93
CA SER A 436 -24.85 8.37 -12.74
C SER A 436 -24.53 6.87 -12.86
N ALA A 437 -25.43 6.07 -13.44
CA ALA A 437 -25.19 4.65 -13.69
C ALA A 437 -24.06 4.42 -14.71
N GLU A 438 -23.99 5.23 -15.76
CA GLU A 438 -22.87 5.21 -16.72
C GLU A 438 -21.53 5.56 -16.05
N GLU A 439 -21.51 6.56 -15.17
CA GLU A 439 -20.29 6.92 -14.41
C GLU A 439 -19.87 5.79 -13.48
N ILE A 440 -20.81 5.14 -12.79
CA ILE A 440 -20.53 3.99 -11.94
C ILE A 440 -19.99 2.83 -12.77
N ALA A 441 -20.57 2.53 -13.94
CA ALA A 441 -20.06 1.50 -14.83
C ALA A 441 -18.60 1.75 -15.22
N ALA A 442 -18.26 2.99 -15.59
CA ALA A 442 -16.88 3.37 -15.90
C ALA A 442 -15.93 3.24 -14.70
N MET A 443 -16.39 3.57 -13.49
CA MET A 443 -15.60 3.38 -12.26
C MET A 443 -15.37 1.90 -11.93
N VAL A 444 -16.36 1.06 -12.20
CA VAL A 444 -16.27 -0.40 -12.03
C VAL A 444 -15.25 -1.00 -13.00
N ASP A 445 -15.27 -0.59 -14.27
CA ASP A 445 -14.27 -1.01 -15.24
C ASP A 445 -12.85 -0.57 -14.84
N ASP A 446 -12.65 0.68 -14.38
CA ASP A 446 -11.34 1.13 -13.88
C ASP A 446 -10.91 0.38 -12.61
N ALA A 447 -11.85 0.04 -11.72
CA ALA A 447 -11.56 -0.75 -10.53
C ALA A 447 -11.09 -2.17 -10.88
N ARG A 448 -11.70 -2.80 -11.91
CA ARG A 448 -11.28 -4.09 -12.46
C ARG A 448 -9.87 -4.01 -13.03
N ASP A 449 -9.61 -3.04 -13.90
CA ASP A 449 -8.29 -2.82 -14.49
C ASP A 449 -7.20 -2.55 -13.44
N ARG A 450 -7.57 -1.92 -12.31
CA ARG A 450 -6.66 -1.73 -11.17
C ARG A 450 -6.42 -3.02 -10.41
N ALA A 451 -7.45 -3.84 -10.17
CA ALA A 451 -7.30 -5.12 -9.51
C ALA A 451 -6.36 -6.04 -10.31
N ASP A 452 -6.54 -6.13 -11.63
CA ASP A 452 -5.68 -6.90 -12.52
C ASP A 452 -4.22 -6.41 -12.48
N ARG A 453 -4.01 -5.09 -12.47
CA ARG A 453 -2.67 -4.50 -12.32
C ARG A 453 -2.04 -4.81 -10.96
N VAL A 454 -2.81 -4.74 -9.88
CA VAL A 454 -2.32 -5.09 -8.54
C VAL A 454 -1.91 -6.55 -8.50
N ALA A 455 -2.71 -7.47 -9.05
CA ALA A 455 -2.36 -8.88 -9.14
C ALA A 455 -1.03 -9.10 -9.87
N GLU A 456 -0.81 -8.40 -10.99
CA GLU A 456 0.45 -8.50 -11.74
C GLU A 456 1.66 -7.96 -10.96
N GLU A 457 1.53 -6.80 -10.32
CA GLU A 457 2.60 -6.22 -9.49
C GLU A 457 2.92 -7.14 -8.30
N VAL A 458 1.91 -7.75 -7.69
CA VAL A 458 2.09 -8.72 -6.61
C VAL A 458 2.86 -9.97 -7.08
N ARG A 459 2.57 -10.49 -8.28
CA ARG A 459 3.35 -11.59 -8.87
C ARG A 459 4.81 -11.20 -9.09
N GLN A 460 5.08 -9.96 -9.50
CA GLN A 460 6.46 -9.46 -9.62
C GLN A 460 7.17 -9.39 -8.26
N VAL A 461 6.47 -8.96 -7.21
CA VAL A 461 7.00 -8.96 -5.83
C VAL A 461 7.30 -10.37 -5.35
N ALA A 462 6.39 -11.33 -5.58
CA ALA A 462 6.61 -12.73 -5.23
C ALA A 462 7.85 -13.32 -5.94
N GLN A 463 8.03 -13.04 -7.23
CA GLN A 463 9.23 -13.44 -7.98
C GLN A 463 10.51 -12.75 -7.46
N ALA A 464 10.42 -11.49 -7.03
CA ALA A 464 11.55 -10.79 -6.43
C ALA A 464 11.94 -11.41 -5.08
N ALA A 465 10.95 -11.74 -4.24
CA ALA A 465 11.17 -12.43 -2.97
C ALA A 465 11.81 -13.81 -3.19
N GLN A 466 11.35 -14.58 -4.18
CA GLN A 466 11.96 -15.87 -4.52
C GLN A 466 13.45 -15.72 -4.91
N ARG A 467 13.78 -14.75 -5.77
CA ARG A 467 15.18 -14.46 -6.14
C ARG A 467 16.02 -14.00 -4.95
N GLN A 468 15.42 -13.27 -4.01
CA GLN A 468 16.09 -12.84 -2.79
C GLN A 468 16.39 -14.03 -1.88
N THR A 469 15.47 -14.99 -1.73
CA THR A 469 15.72 -16.24 -1.01
C THR A 469 16.90 -17.01 -1.60
N GLU A 470 16.97 -17.15 -2.92
CA GLU A 470 18.11 -17.79 -3.60
C GLU A 470 19.45 -17.10 -3.29
N LYS A 471 19.44 -15.76 -3.18
CA LYS A 471 20.62 -14.96 -2.85
C LYS A 471 21.02 -15.08 -1.38
N VAL A 472 20.06 -15.12 -0.46
CA VAL A 472 20.30 -15.42 0.95
C VAL A 472 20.98 -16.78 1.09
N GLU A 473 20.46 -17.82 0.43
CA GLU A 473 21.06 -19.16 0.45
C GLU A 473 22.48 -19.19 -0.13
N GLU A 474 22.80 -18.31 -1.09
CA GLU A 474 24.15 -18.13 -1.63
C GLU A 474 25.10 -17.48 -0.62
N ILE A 475 24.62 -16.50 0.13
CA ILE A 475 25.38 -15.86 1.21
C ILE A 475 25.60 -16.85 2.36
N GLU A 476 24.56 -17.57 2.80
CA GLU A 476 24.68 -18.61 3.84
C GLU A 476 25.73 -19.67 3.47
N ARG A 477 25.74 -20.13 2.21
CA ARG A 477 26.78 -21.05 1.71
C ARG A 477 28.18 -20.42 1.75
N SER A 478 28.31 -19.15 1.41
CA SER A 478 29.60 -18.44 1.41
C SER A 478 30.12 -18.22 2.83
N VAL A 479 29.24 -17.87 3.76
CA VAL A 479 29.54 -17.77 5.20
C VAL A 479 29.94 -19.13 5.77
N GLY A 480 29.22 -20.20 5.42
CA GLY A 480 29.59 -21.57 5.81
C GLY A 480 30.98 -21.96 5.32
N GLN A 481 31.31 -21.67 4.05
CA GLN A 481 32.66 -21.91 3.52
C GLN A 481 33.75 -21.13 4.28
N LEU A 482 33.47 -19.87 4.68
CA LEU A 482 34.40 -19.07 5.49
C LEU A 482 34.60 -19.61 6.90
N ARG A 483 33.61 -20.32 7.46
CA ARG A 483 33.72 -21.01 8.76
C ARG A 483 34.33 -22.42 8.66
N GLY A 484 34.69 -22.87 7.45
CA GLY A 484 35.18 -24.22 7.25
C GLY A 484 34.07 -25.28 7.36
N ASP A 485 32.80 -24.86 7.41
CA ASP A 485 31.64 -25.72 7.30
C ASP A 485 31.57 -26.22 5.86
N SER A 486 32.36 -27.25 5.57
CA SER A 486 32.22 -28.02 4.35
C SER A 486 30.91 -28.81 4.44
N SER A 487 30.11 -28.75 3.38
CA SER A 487 28.82 -29.44 3.22
C SER A 487 28.79 -30.89 3.70
#